data_AF-E1RJ38-F1
#
_entry.id   AF-E1RJ38-F1
#
_cell.length_a   1.000
_cell.length_b   1.000
_cell.length_c   1.000
_cell.angle_alpha   90.00
_cell.angle_beta   90.00
_cell.angle_gamma   90.00
#
_symmetry.space_group_name_H-M   'P 1'
#
loop_
_entity.id
_entity.type
_entity.pdbx_description
1 polymer ?
#
loop_
_entity_poly.entity_id
_entity_poly.type
_entity_poly.pdbx_seq_one_letter_code
_entity_poly.pdbx_strand_id
1 'polypeptide(L)' 'MRTVEISDSIYNEIMSRRKGRESISKTIERELKPIEKCAAVKELEKLMKEPRYKLSDVEKELGI' A
#
# COMPACT_ATOMS: atom_id res chain seq x y z
N MET A 1 26.70 -1.25 2.17
CA MET A 1 25.97 -1.91 3.27
C MET A 1 26.66 -1.57 4.57
N ARG A 2 25.90 -1.29 5.62
CA ARG A 2 26.43 -1.14 6.99
C ARG A 2 25.67 -2.12 7.87
N THR A 3 26.35 -2.65 8.88
CA THR A 3 25.74 -3.52 9.89
C THR A 3 25.42 -2.68 11.11
N VAL A 4 24.26 -2.89 11.70
CA VAL A 4 23.81 -2.24 12.92
C VAL A 4 23.31 -3.32 13.85
N GLU A 5 23.72 -3.28 15.11
CA GLU A 5 23.21 -4.16 16.14
C GLU A 5 21.94 -3.55 16.74
N ILE A 6 20.91 -4.38 16.91
CA ILE A 6 19.62 -4.00 17.46
C ILE A 6 19.17 -5.09 18.43
N SER A 7 18.26 -4.77 19.33
CA SER A 7 17.67 -5.78 20.21
C SER A 7 16.83 -6.78 19.42
N ASP A 8 16.74 -8.00 19.93
CA ASP A 8 15.92 -9.07 19.34
C ASP A 8 14.45 -8.67 19.21
N SER A 9 13.93 -7.88 20.16
CA SER A 9 12.57 -7.34 20.10
C SER A 9 12.33 -6.49 18.85
N ILE A 10 13.26 -5.60 18.52
CA ILE A 10 13.16 -4.73 17.35
C ILE A 10 13.38 -5.52 16.07
N TYR A 11 14.31 -6.48 16.08
CA TYR A 11 14.50 -7.38 14.94
C TYR A 11 13.22 -8.16 14.61
N ASN A 12 12.57 -8.73 15.63
CA ASN A 12 11.31 -9.47 15.48
C ASN A 12 10.17 -8.58 14.98
N GLU A 13 10.09 -7.33 15.46
CA GLU A 13 9.11 -6.36 14.98
C GLU A 13 9.33 -6.07 13.48
N ILE A 14 10.56 -5.81 13.06
CA ILE A 14 10.90 -5.56 11.64
C ILE A 14 10.54 -6.78 10.79
N MET A 15 10.87 -7.98 11.26
CA MET A 15 10.58 -9.23 10.54
C MET A 15 9.08 -9.49 10.42
N SER A 16 8.28 -9.11 11.42
CA SER A 16 6.82 -9.27 11.38
C SER A 16 6.17 -8.40 10.28
N ARG A 17 6.80 -7.28 9.92
CA ARG A 17 6.31 -6.35 8.87
C ARG A 17 6.88 -6.63 7.48
N ARG A 18 7.80 -7.59 7.37
CA ARG A 18 8.46 -7.95 6.11
C ARG A 18 7.47 -8.60 5.16
N LYS A 19 7.43 -8.12 3.91
CA LYS A 19 6.58 -8.65 2.85
C LYS A 19 7.40 -9.55 1.92
N GLY A 20 7.04 -10.84 1.89
CA GLY A 20 7.67 -11.82 1.02
C GLY A 20 9.17 -11.97 1.30
N ARG A 21 9.99 -11.82 0.25
CA ARG A 21 11.45 -12.02 0.29
C ARG A 21 12.25 -10.72 0.25
N GLU A 22 11.64 -9.57 0.53
CA GLU A 22 12.34 -8.28 0.49
C GLU A 22 13.50 -8.19 1.49
N SER A 23 14.44 -7.26 1.31
CA SER A 23 15.49 -7.04 2.30
C SER A 23 14.97 -6.30 3.54
N ILE A 24 15.67 -6.44 4.67
CA ILE A 24 15.39 -5.68 5.89
C ILE A 24 15.47 -4.17 5.62
N SER A 25 16.46 -3.72 4.85
CA SER A 25 16.58 -2.31 4.45
C SER A 25 15.36 -1.79 3.67
N LYS A 26 14.80 -2.61 2.77
CA LYS A 26 13.59 -2.27 1.99
C LYS A 26 12.35 -2.19 2.88
N THR A 27 12.28 -3.06 3.87
CA THR A 27 11.22 -3.07 4.89
C THR A 27 11.26 -1.76 5.68
N ILE A 28 12.43 -1.41 6.22
CA ILE A 28 12.63 -0.16 6.99
C ILE A 28 12.31 1.07 6.13
N GLU A 29 12.77 1.09 4.87
CA GLU A 29 12.51 2.19 3.96
C GLU A 29 11.00 2.40 3.72
N ARG A 30 10.23 1.32 3.53
CA ARG A 30 8.78 1.40 3.33
C ARG A 30 8.06 1.92 4.58
N GLU A 31 8.42 1.40 5.75
CA GLU A 31 7.68 1.69 6.99
C GLU A 31 8.03 3.07 7.57
N LEU A 32 9.29 3.52 7.42
CA LEU A 32 9.77 4.76 8.02
C LEU A 32 9.79 5.95 7.07
N LYS A 33 9.88 5.75 5.74
CA LYS A 33 9.73 6.89 4.84
C LYS A 33 8.26 7.28 4.77
N PRO A 34 7.92 8.56 4.99
CA PRO A 34 6.60 9.04 4.65
C PRO A 34 6.41 8.79 3.16
N ILE A 35 5.47 7.90 2.83
CA ILE A 35 5.10 7.64 1.44
C ILE A 35 4.45 8.92 0.96
N GLU A 36 5.16 9.70 0.14
CA GLU A 36 4.46 10.52 -0.84
C GLU A 36 3.63 9.55 -1.67
N LYS A 37 2.33 9.46 -1.37
CA LYS A 37 1.42 8.56 -2.10
C LYS A 37 1.62 8.83 -3.58
N CYS A 38 2.16 7.83 -4.29
CA CYS A 38 2.31 7.85 -5.73
C CYS A 38 0.98 8.28 -6.36
N ALA A 39 1.04 9.10 -7.42
CA ALA A 39 -0.15 9.62 -8.09
C ALA A 39 -1.16 8.51 -8.40
N ALA A 40 -0.68 7.33 -8.82
CA ALA A 40 -1.50 6.15 -9.09
C ALA A 40 -2.29 5.64 -7.86
N VAL A 41 -1.72 5.71 -6.66
CA VAL A 41 -2.40 5.30 -5.42
C VAL A 41 -3.47 6.33 -5.05
N LYS A 42 -3.20 7.62 -5.24
CA LYS A 42 -4.20 8.68 -5.04
C LYS A 42 -5.35 8.58 -6.06
N GLU A 43 -5.06 8.23 -7.30
CA GLU A 43 -6.06 8.01 -8.35
C GLU A 43 -6.92 6.78 -8.05
N LEU A 44 -6.32 5.67 -7.60
CA LEU A 44 -7.07 4.50 -7.16
C LEU A 44 -7.98 4.82 -5.97
N GLU A 45 -7.49 5.57 -4.97
CA GLU A 45 -8.32 6.03 -3.84
C GLU A 45 -9.47 6.95 -4.28
N LYS A 46 -9.27 7.78 -5.32
CA LYS A 46 -10.36 8.58 -5.93
C LYS A 46 -11.39 7.70 -6.61
N LEU A 47 -10.94 6.78 -7.47
CA LEU A 47 -11.81 5.85 -8.20
C LEU A 47 -12.60 4.92 -7.28
N MET A 48 -12.07 4.59 -6.10
CA MET A 48 -12.79 3.81 -5.08
C MET A 48 -13.80 4.64 -4.29
N LYS A 49 -13.63 5.96 -4.20
CA LYS A 49 -14.56 6.89 -3.51
C LYS A 49 -15.62 7.44 -4.44
N GLU A 50 -15.37 7.47 -5.74
CA GLU A 50 -16.38 7.82 -6.72
C GLU A 50 -17.46 6.73 -6.74
N PRO A 51 -18.74 7.09 -6.59
CA PRO A 51 -19.82 6.15 -6.80
C PRO A 51 -19.77 5.72 -8.27
N ARG A 52 -19.21 4.54 -8.54
CA ARG A 52 -19.41 3.92 -9.85
C ARG A 52 -20.91 3.75 -10.03
N TYR A 53 -21.41 4.21 -11.17
CA TYR A 53 -22.79 4.02 -11.63
C TYR A 53 -23.33 2.69 -11.11
N LYS A 54 -24.50 2.71 -10.46
CA LYS A 54 -25.14 1.45 -10.10
C LYS A 54 -25.46 0.72 -11.40
N LEU A 55 -25.47 -0.61 -11.38
CA LEU A 55 -25.84 -1.41 -12.56
C LEU A 55 -27.15 -0.90 -13.19
N SER A 56 -28.08 -0.47 -12.32
CA SER A 56 -29.37 0.15 -12.68
C SER A 56 -29.27 1.45 -13.48
N ASP A 57 -28.22 2.25 -13.25
CA ASP A 57 -28.00 3.51 -13.98
C ASP A 57 -27.47 3.21 -15.40
N VAL A 58 -26.64 2.16 -15.52
CA VAL A 58 -26.10 1.67 -16.80
C VAL A 58 -27.17 0.97 -17.63
N GLU A 59 -28.03 0.16 -17.00
CA GLU A 59 -29.19 -0.49 -17.64
C GLU A 59 -30.16 0.54 -18.24
N LYS A 60 -30.43 1.62 -17.50
CA LYS A 60 -31.25 2.75 -17.98
C LYS A 60 -30.66 3.49 -19.17
N GLU A 61 -29.35 3.73 -19.18
CA GLU A 61 -28.69 4.40 -20.32
C GLU A 61 -28.59 3.51 -21.56
N LEU A 62 -28.40 2.20 -21.38
CA LEU A 62 -28.28 1.23 -22.48
C LEU A 62 -29.64 0.70 -22.97
N GLY A 63 -30.73 1.02 -22.28
CA GLY A 63 -32.09 0.64 -22.67
C GLY A 63 -32.36 -0.87 -22.59
N ILE A 64 -31.71 -1.54 -21.64
CA ILE A 64 -31.83 -3.00 -21.38
C ILE A 64 -32.56 -3.26 -20.07
#